data_AF-A0A6U6M853-F1
#
_entry.id   AF-A0A6U6M853-F1
#
_cell.length_a   1.000
_cell.length_b   1.000
_cell.length_c   1.000
_cell.angle_alpha   90.00
_cell.angle_beta   90.00
_cell.angle_gamma   90.00
#
_symmetry.space_group_name_H-M   'P 1'
#
loop_
_entity.id
_entity.type
_entity.pdbx_description
1 polymer ?
#
loop_
_entity_poly.entity_id
_entity_poly.type
_entity_poly.pdbx_seq_one_letter_code
_entity_poly.pdbx_strand_id
1 'polypeptide(L)'
;AEAGPGRLVVRRTFLDIVTPEDEQPGLPRAQTDSALCPGCAGDVSLAGYWPGTPSTAPSAGGEDARETEGSAAPDAVASQFPTHRQDRRTTLMMRNLPNDYTRDMLVQMLDKEGFAGCYDFVYLPMDFERGCGLGYAFVNMVDASFVAMFKRCFDAYSNWGLRTSKVCRVTWSDRDQGLKANIRRYRNSPVMHPSVADEFKPCVFSDGVRAPFPSPKRGLRKPTKRA
;
A
#
# COMPACT_ATOMS: atom_id res chain seq x y z
N ALA A 1 -3.01 36.68 0.11
CA ALA A 1 -4.32 36.09 -0.20
C ALA A 1 -4.65 35.14 0.94
N GLU A 2 -5.58 35.51 1.81
CA GLU A 2 -5.98 34.67 2.95
C GLU A 2 -6.77 33.46 2.46
N ALA A 3 -6.37 32.26 2.89
CA ALA A 3 -7.07 31.03 2.61
C ALA A 3 -8.35 30.95 3.47
N GLY A 4 -9.52 30.90 2.83
CA GLY A 4 -10.80 30.77 3.51
C GLY A 4 -10.97 29.43 4.25
N PRO A 5 -11.79 29.37 5.32
CA PRO A 5 -11.90 28.17 6.14
C PRO A 5 -12.58 27.02 5.38
N GLY A 6 -11.94 25.84 5.41
CA GLY A 6 -12.46 24.60 4.83
C GLY A 6 -13.78 24.16 5.45
N ARG A 7 -14.64 23.53 4.65
CA ARG A 7 -16.00 23.13 5.04
C ARG A 7 -16.04 21.66 5.45
N LEU A 8 -16.45 21.40 6.70
CA LEU A 8 -16.70 20.06 7.22
C LEU A 8 -18.07 19.54 6.74
N VAL A 9 -18.07 18.37 6.10
CA VAL A 9 -19.30 17.69 5.67
C VAL A 9 -19.38 16.32 6.34
N VAL A 10 -20.42 16.11 7.16
CA VAL A 10 -20.65 14.83 7.82
C VAL A 10 -21.51 13.95 6.92
N ARG A 11 -20.90 12.89 6.36
CA ARG A 11 -21.63 11.80 5.69
C ARG A 11 -21.29 10.50 6.40
N ARG A 12 -22.34 9.78 6.83
CA ARG A 12 -22.28 8.63 7.75
C ARG A 12 -20.97 7.82 7.63
N THR A 13 -20.17 7.95 8.69
CA THR A 13 -18.89 7.29 9.03
C THR A 13 -17.56 7.90 8.57
N PHE A 14 -17.50 9.14 8.06
CA PHE A 14 -16.23 9.89 7.96
C PHE A 14 -16.38 11.41 7.97
N LEU A 15 -15.35 12.10 8.48
CA LEU A 15 -15.13 13.55 8.38
C LEU A 15 -14.00 13.75 7.35
N ASP A 16 -14.30 14.39 6.23
CA ASP A 16 -13.30 14.88 5.27
C ASP A 16 -13.26 16.41 5.35
N ILE A 17 -12.05 16.98 5.37
CA ILE A 17 -11.83 18.42 5.23
C ILE A 17 -11.56 18.67 3.75
N VAL A 18 -12.47 19.35 3.08
CA VAL A 18 -12.29 19.78 1.68
C VAL A 18 -11.56 21.12 1.69
N THR A 19 -10.37 21.15 1.09
CA THR A 19 -9.65 22.40 0.78
C THR A 19 -10.04 22.87 -0.62
N PRO A 20 -10.02 24.19 -0.90
CA PRO A 20 -10.39 24.74 -2.21
C PRO A 20 -9.49 24.31 -3.38
N GLU A 21 -8.44 23.52 -3.11
CA GLU A 21 -7.50 22.95 -4.08
C GLU A 21 -8.07 21.70 -4.77
N ASP A 22 -9.07 21.05 -4.16
CA ASP A 22 -9.71 19.82 -4.66
C ASP A 22 -10.79 20.07 -5.72
N GLU A 23 -11.15 21.32 -6.01
CA GLU A 23 -12.05 21.67 -7.12
C GLU A 23 -11.25 21.88 -8.42
N GLN A 24 -10.83 20.79 -9.06
CA GLN A 24 -10.47 20.83 -10.48
C GLN A 24 -11.70 20.67 -11.38
N PRO A 25 -11.85 21.48 -12.43
CA PRO A 25 -13.00 21.43 -13.34
C PRO A 25 -12.99 20.17 -14.21
N GLY A 26 -13.67 19.12 -13.72
CA GLY A 26 -14.72 18.37 -14.43
C GLY A 26 -14.40 17.61 -15.72
N LEU A 27 -13.51 16.61 -15.69
CA LEU A 27 -13.76 15.35 -16.42
C LEU A 27 -14.28 14.32 -15.41
N PRO A 28 -15.35 13.56 -15.71
CA PRO A 28 -15.82 12.52 -14.80
C PRO A 28 -14.68 11.56 -14.52
N ARG A 29 -14.42 11.28 -13.24
CA ARG A 29 -13.31 10.44 -12.73
C ARG A 29 -13.06 9.15 -13.54
N ALA A 30 -14.09 8.61 -14.21
CA ALA A 30 -14.00 7.43 -15.08
C ALA A 30 -13.24 7.65 -16.41
N GLN A 31 -12.96 8.88 -16.84
CA GLN A 31 -12.36 9.18 -18.15
C GLN A 31 -10.92 9.71 -18.08
N THR A 32 -10.32 9.79 -16.88
CA THR A 32 -9.01 10.46 -16.72
C THR A 32 -7.84 9.66 -17.29
N ASP A 33 -7.95 8.33 -17.39
CA ASP A 33 -6.85 7.49 -17.87
C ASP A 33 -6.74 7.51 -19.41
N SER A 34 -7.84 7.70 -20.15
CA SER A 34 -7.86 7.71 -21.62
C SER A 34 -7.62 9.09 -22.26
N ALA A 35 -7.82 10.19 -21.52
CA ALA A 35 -7.89 11.54 -22.10
C ALA A 35 -6.57 12.35 -22.09
N LEU A 36 -5.46 11.79 -21.56
CA LEU A 36 -4.24 12.58 -21.29
C LEU A 36 -3.05 12.31 -22.23
N CYS A 37 -3.21 11.63 -23.37
CA CYS A 37 -2.08 11.39 -24.27
C CYS A 37 -2.38 11.64 -25.77
N PRO A 38 -2.29 12.89 -26.25
CA PRO A 38 -1.91 13.16 -27.63
C PRO A 38 -0.38 13.23 -27.74
N GLY A 39 0.24 12.18 -28.30
CA GLY A 39 1.54 12.29 -28.96
C GLY A 39 2.79 12.00 -28.14
N CYS A 40 3.29 10.77 -28.26
CA CYS A 40 4.71 10.51 -28.57
C CYS A 40 4.85 9.05 -28.99
N ALA A 41 5.02 8.83 -30.29
CA ALA A 41 5.59 7.60 -30.83
C ALA A 41 7.11 7.67 -30.60
N GLY A 42 7.66 6.73 -29.86
CA GLY A 42 9.08 6.66 -29.58
C GLY A 42 9.43 5.31 -28.97
N ASP A 43 9.84 4.39 -29.84
CA ASP A 43 10.46 3.11 -29.54
C ASP A 43 11.70 3.31 -28.64
N VAL A 44 11.75 2.64 -27.49
CA VAL A 44 13.02 2.35 -26.81
C VAL A 44 13.04 0.91 -26.32
N SER A 45 13.91 0.19 -27.02
CA SER A 45 14.45 -1.15 -26.85
C SER A 45 14.73 -1.62 -25.41
N LEU A 46 14.41 -2.89 -25.21
CA LEU A 46 14.73 -3.78 -24.11
C LEU A 46 16.22 -4.14 -24.11
N ALA A 47 17.01 -3.64 -23.15
CA ALA A 47 18.32 -4.19 -22.83
C ALA A 47 18.60 -4.04 -21.33
N GLY A 48 18.81 -5.19 -20.68
CA GLY A 48 18.99 -5.29 -19.24
C GLY A 48 20.34 -4.81 -18.74
N TYR A 49 20.40 -4.49 -17.45
CA TYR A 49 21.61 -4.62 -16.65
C TYR A 49 21.27 -4.62 -15.15
N TRP A 50 21.62 -5.70 -14.46
CA TRP A 50 21.71 -5.81 -13.00
C TRP A 50 23.16 -6.19 -12.69
N PRO A 51 23.79 -5.60 -11.67
CA PRO A 51 24.57 -6.45 -10.80
C PRO A 51 24.53 -6.01 -9.33
N GLY A 52 24.38 -7.00 -8.45
CA GLY A 52 24.61 -6.87 -7.02
C GLY A 52 24.88 -8.26 -6.45
N THR A 53 26.07 -8.80 -6.72
CA THR A 53 26.61 -9.96 -5.99
C THR A 53 27.33 -9.47 -4.73
N PRO A 54 27.22 -10.15 -3.58
CA PRO A 54 27.97 -9.82 -2.38
C PRO A 54 29.23 -10.69 -2.27
N SER A 55 30.41 -10.08 -2.14
CA SER A 55 31.67 -10.65 -1.61
C SER A 55 32.67 -9.49 -1.56
N THR A 56 33.53 -9.23 -0.58
CA THR A 56 34.34 -10.10 0.30
C THR A 56 34.90 -9.23 1.44
N ALA A 57 35.15 -9.83 2.60
CA ALA A 57 35.81 -9.23 3.77
C ALA A 57 37.27 -8.77 3.52
N PRO A 58 37.88 -8.06 4.50
CA PRO A 58 39.21 -8.46 4.93
C PRO A 58 39.36 -8.59 6.45
N SER A 59 40.14 -9.60 6.85
CA SER A 59 40.70 -9.80 8.19
C SER A 59 41.85 -8.84 8.50
N ALA A 60 41.97 -8.45 9.76
CA ALA A 60 43.24 -8.06 10.38
C ALA A 60 43.27 -8.62 11.83
N GLY A 61 44.24 -9.49 12.12
CA GLY A 61 44.71 -9.77 13.48
C GLY A 61 45.78 -8.73 13.88
N GLY A 62 46.30 -8.65 15.10
CA GLY A 62 46.11 -9.36 16.37
C GLY A 62 46.98 -8.66 17.45
N GLU A 63 46.66 -8.94 18.73
CA GLU A 63 47.53 -8.96 19.93
C GLU A 63 48.16 -7.62 20.39
N ASP A 64 48.13 -7.18 21.66
CA ASP A 64 48.61 -7.84 22.89
C ASP A 64 48.20 -7.07 24.19
N ALA A 65 48.42 -7.68 25.36
CA ALA A 65 47.84 -7.42 26.68
C ALA A 65 48.46 -6.31 27.58
N ARG A 66 47.68 -5.77 28.55
CA ARG A 66 48.06 -5.64 29.99
C ARG A 66 46.95 -5.08 30.90
N GLU A 67 46.86 -5.64 32.11
CA GLU A 67 45.98 -5.32 33.24
C GLU A 67 46.38 -4.04 34.00
N THR A 68 45.42 -3.30 34.59
CA THR A 68 45.49 -2.83 36.00
C THR A 68 44.10 -2.40 36.52
N GLU A 69 43.78 -2.79 37.74
CA GLU A 69 42.58 -2.43 38.51
C GLU A 69 42.58 -0.96 38.97
N GLY A 70 41.39 -0.37 39.17
CA GLY A 70 41.26 0.96 39.78
C GLY A 70 39.85 1.56 39.76
N SER A 71 39.08 1.26 40.81
CA SER A 71 37.93 1.98 41.36
C SER A 71 37.64 3.41 40.86
N ALA A 72 36.43 3.63 40.33
CA ALA A 72 35.44 4.61 40.80
C ALA A 72 34.34 4.78 39.74
N ALA A 73 33.09 4.59 40.12
CA ALA A 73 31.94 4.82 39.26
C ALA A 73 31.85 6.30 38.84
N PRO A 74 31.73 6.60 37.53
CA PRO A 74 31.05 7.81 37.11
C PRO A 74 29.57 7.50 36.92
N ASP A 75 28.73 8.35 37.49
CA ASP A 75 27.28 8.40 37.30
C ASP A 75 26.89 8.03 35.87
N ALA A 76 26.13 6.94 35.75
CA ALA A 76 25.55 6.50 34.51
C ALA A 76 24.62 7.61 34.00
N VAL A 77 25.17 8.49 33.15
CA VAL A 77 24.36 9.26 32.22
C VAL A 77 23.66 8.23 31.36
N ALA A 78 22.40 7.95 31.72
CA ALA A 78 21.51 7.13 30.91
C ALA A 78 21.46 7.80 29.55
N SER A 79 22.25 7.27 28.61
CA SER A 79 22.26 7.70 27.24
C SER A 79 20.87 7.40 26.71
N GLN A 80 20.04 8.44 26.68
CA GLN A 80 18.73 8.44 26.04
C GLN A 80 18.97 8.41 24.54
N PHE A 81 19.57 7.32 24.04
CA PHE A 81 19.39 6.96 22.65
C PHE A 81 17.90 6.71 22.49
N PRO A 82 17.20 7.43 21.60
CA PRO A 82 15.81 7.11 21.31
C PRO A 82 15.79 5.66 20.87
N THR A 83 15.27 4.77 21.72
CA THR A 83 15.04 3.38 21.36
C THR A 83 14.10 3.45 20.16
N HIS A 84 14.64 3.22 18.96
CA HIS A 84 13.90 3.31 17.72
C HIS A 84 12.75 2.33 17.83
N ARG A 85 11.57 2.83 18.19
CA ARG A 85 10.39 2.01 18.42
C ARG A 85 10.03 1.46 17.04
N GLN A 86 10.46 0.23 16.77
CA GLN A 86 10.23 -0.45 15.50
C GLN A 86 8.75 -0.35 15.17
N ASP A 87 8.40 0.36 14.10
CA ASP A 87 7.02 0.54 13.69
C ASP A 87 6.48 -0.81 13.21
N ARG A 88 5.54 -1.37 13.95
CA ARG A 88 4.99 -2.73 13.70
C ARG A 88 3.80 -2.72 12.74
N ARG A 89 3.49 -1.57 12.13
CA ARG A 89 2.39 -1.44 11.15
C ARG A 89 2.77 -2.17 9.86
N THR A 90 1.79 -2.85 9.26
CA THR A 90 1.98 -3.67 8.07
C THR A 90 0.98 -3.39 6.95
N THR A 91 -0.11 -2.67 7.23
CA THR A 91 -1.13 -2.35 6.21
C THR A 91 -0.89 -0.97 5.60
N LEU A 92 -0.76 -0.95 4.28
CA LEU A 92 -0.51 0.25 3.48
C LEU A 92 -1.72 0.52 2.58
N MET A 93 -1.95 1.81 2.33
CA MET A 93 -2.92 2.29 1.37
C MET A 93 -2.15 2.90 0.19
N MET A 94 -2.27 2.26 -0.97
CA MET A 94 -1.79 2.79 -2.24
C MET A 94 -2.86 3.72 -2.80
N ARG A 95 -2.50 4.94 -3.15
CA ARG A 95 -3.42 6.00 -3.65
C ARG A 95 -3.01 6.43 -5.05
N ASN A 96 -3.97 6.97 -5.78
CA ASN A 96 -3.81 7.44 -7.15
C ASN A 96 -3.48 6.31 -8.15
N LEU A 97 -4.12 5.16 -7.99
CA LEU A 97 -4.05 4.08 -8.98
C LEU A 97 -4.86 4.46 -10.24
N PRO A 98 -4.49 3.92 -11.41
CA PRO A 98 -5.37 3.97 -12.59
C PRO A 98 -6.72 3.35 -12.25
N ASN A 99 -7.81 3.94 -12.75
CA ASN A 99 -9.15 3.48 -12.41
C ASN A 99 -9.49 2.18 -13.15
N ASP A 100 -8.82 1.91 -14.26
CA ASP A 100 -8.99 0.67 -15.02
C ASP A 100 -8.10 -0.47 -14.50
N TYR A 101 -7.31 -0.25 -13.43
CA TYR A 101 -6.59 -1.34 -12.78
C TYR A 101 -7.57 -2.33 -12.16
N THR A 102 -7.34 -3.61 -12.39
CA THR A 102 -8.04 -4.69 -11.70
C THR A 102 -7.22 -5.18 -10.51
N ARG A 103 -7.86 -5.93 -9.60
CA ARG A 103 -7.17 -6.58 -8.49
C ARG A 103 -6.06 -7.50 -9.00
N ASP A 104 -6.30 -8.22 -10.08
CA ASP A 104 -5.34 -9.18 -10.63
C ASP A 104 -4.15 -8.46 -11.29
N MET A 105 -4.38 -7.32 -11.96
CA MET A 105 -3.30 -6.45 -12.44
C MET A 105 -2.47 -5.88 -11.29
N LEU A 106 -3.10 -5.50 -10.18
CA LEU A 106 -2.41 -5.05 -8.99
C LEU A 106 -1.52 -6.17 -8.42
N VAL A 107 -2.06 -7.38 -8.24
CA VAL A 107 -1.31 -8.56 -7.77
C VAL A 107 -0.12 -8.86 -8.68
N GLN A 108 -0.33 -8.92 -10.00
CA GLN A 108 0.74 -9.15 -10.97
C GLN A 108 1.83 -8.07 -10.91
N MET A 109 1.44 -6.81 -10.71
CA MET A 109 2.39 -5.71 -10.55
C MET A 109 3.21 -5.86 -9.25
N LEU A 110 2.57 -6.21 -8.12
CA LEU A 110 3.28 -6.46 -6.87
C LEU A 110 4.30 -7.59 -7.02
N ASP A 111 3.89 -8.68 -7.65
CA ASP A 111 4.75 -9.85 -7.87
C ASP A 111 5.92 -9.52 -8.81
N LYS A 112 5.67 -8.77 -9.89
CA LYS A 112 6.69 -8.33 -10.85
C LYS A 112 7.76 -7.45 -10.20
N GLU A 113 7.40 -6.61 -9.24
CA GLU A 113 8.34 -5.77 -8.49
C GLU A 113 9.02 -6.53 -7.33
N GLY A 114 8.84 -7.85 -7.24
CA GLY A 114 9.56 -8.72 -6.29
C GLY A 114 8.89 -8.87 -4.92
N PHE A 115 7.59 -8.57 -4.79
CA PHE A 115 6.84 -8.72 -3.54
C PHE A 115 6.01 -10.00 -3.46
N ALA A 116 6.20 -10.94 -4.40
CA ALA A 116 5.54 -12.24 -4.37
C ALA A 116 5.82 -12.94 -3.03
N GLY A 117 4.77 -13.31 -2.29
CA GLY A 117 4.88 -13.92 -0.97
C GLY A 117 5.18 -12.94 0.18
N CYS A 118 5.37 -11.65 -0.08
CA CYS A 118 5.63 -10.64 0.96
C CYS A 118 4.36 -9.98 1.51
N TYR A 119 3.18 -10.24 0.93
CA TYR A 119 1.89 -9.71 1.35
C TYR A 119 0.87 -10.85 1.56
N ASP A 120 -0.09 -10.63 2.45
CA ASP A 120 -1.10 -11.62 2.85
C ASP A 120 -2.55 -11.14 2.66
N PHE A 121 -2.75 -9.88 2.24
CA PHE A 121 -4.06 -9.32 1.97
C PHE A 121 -3.97 -8.22 0.91
N VAL A 122 -4.87 -8.26 -0.06
CA VAL A 122 -5.04 -7.21 -1.07
C VAL A 122 -6.53 -6.91 -1.24
N TYR A 123 -6.86 -5.62 -1.33
CA TYR A 123 -8.21 -5.18 -1.68
C TYR A 123 -8.19 -3.90 -2.51
N LEU A 124 -8.81 -3.97 -3.68
CA LEU A 124 -9.05 -2.86 -4.59
C LEU A 124 -10.56 -2.57 -4.66
N PRO A 125 -11.07 -1.55 -3.95
CA PRO A 125 -12.46 -1.15 -4.05
C PRO A 125 -12.83 -0.67 -5.46
N MET A 126 -13.96 -1.16 -5.95
CA MET A 126 -14.52 -0.80 -7.25
C MET A 126 -15.86 -0.09 -7.09
N ASP A 127 -16.16 0.82 -8.00
CA ASP A 127 -17.50 1.32 -8.26
C ASP A 127 -18.24 0.30 -9.13
N PHE A 128 -19.23 -0.38 -8.55
CA PHE A 128 -20.01 -1.41 -9.25
C PHE A 128 -20.90 -0.86 -10.36
N GLU A 129 -21.23 0.43 -10.34
CA GLU A 129 -22.07 1.07 -11.35
C GLU A 129 -21.25 1.45 -12.57
N ARG A 130 -20.02 1.94 -12.33
CA ARG A 130 -19.12 2.42 -13.38
C ARG A 130 -18.14 1.35 -13.87
N GLY A 131 -17.99 0.25 -13.13
CA GLY A 131 -17.05 -0.82 -13.46
C GLY A 131 -15.58 -0.41 -13.30
N CYS A 132 -15.29 0.67 -12.58
CA CYS A 132 -13.93 1.21 -12.44
C CYS A 132 -13.50 1.27 -10.96
N GLY A 133 -12.19 1.22 -10.73
CA GLY A 133 -11.58 1.38 -9.42
C GLY A 133 -11.80 2.77 -8.82
N LEU A 134 -11.77 2.84 -7.50
CA LEU A 134 -11.87 4.11 -6.77
C LEU A 134 -10.53 4.87 -6.68
N GLY A 135 -9.49 4.38 -7.35
CA GLY A 135 -8.16 4.99 -7.39
C GLY A 135 -7.30 4.74 -6.15
N TYR A 136 -7.66 3.76 -5.30
CA TYR A 136 -6.85 3.36 -4.16
C TYR A 136 -6.99 1.86 -3.86
N ALA A 137 -5.98 1.28 -3.24
CA ALA A 137 -5.97 -0.11 -2.79
C ALA A 137 -5.38 -0.24 -1.39
N PHE A 138 -5.72 -1.34 -0.71
CA PHE A 138 -5.11 -1.74 0.56
C PHE A 138 -4.27 -2.99 0.36
N VAL A 139 -3.05 -2.97 0.87
CA VAL A 139 -2.13 -4.11 0.87
C VAL A 139 -1.62 -4.32 2.28
N ASN A 140 -1.70 -5.54 2.81
CA ASN A 140 -1.05 -5.89 4.07
C ASN A 140 0.21 -6.71 3.80
N MET A 141 1.33 -6.23 4.31
CA MET A 141 2.58 -6.98 4.31
C MET A 141 2.51 -8.10 5.35
N VAL A 142 3.13 -9.24 5.05
CA VAL A 142 3.26 -10.37 5.99
C VAL A 142 4.05 -9.94 7.23
N ASP A 143 5.09 -9.13 7.02
CA ASP A 143 5.97 -8.63 8.07
C ASP A 143 6.29 -7.14 7.89
N ALA A 144 6.55 -6.45 9.01
CA ALA A 144 6.88 -5.02 9.03
C ALA A 144 8.22 -4.71 8.33
N SER A 145 9.14 -5.67 8.28
CA SER A 145 10.43 -5.54 7.59
C SER A 145 10.29 -5.21 6.10
N PHE A 146 9.24 -5.71 5.43
CA PHE A 146 9.01 -5.45 4.00
C PHE A 146 8.43 -4.06 3.72
N VAL A 147 7.89 -3.36 4.74
CA VAL A 147 7.17 -2.10 4.53
C VAL A 147 8.09 -1.00 4.01
N ALA A 148 9.31 -0.90 4.51
CA ALA A 148 10.26 0.12 4.07
C ALA A 148 10.61 -0.06 2.58
N MET A 149 10.85 -1.31 2.16
CA MET A 149 11.09 -1.64 0.75
C MET A 149 9.86 -1.37 -0.12
N PHE A 150 8.67 -1.75 0.36
CA PHE A 150 7.42 -1.50 -0.34
C PHE A 150 7.18 -0.01 -0.58
N LYS A 151 7.35 0.82 0.46
CA LYS A 151 7.22 2.28 0.33
C LYS A 151 8.23 2.84 -0.66
N ARG A 152 9.50 2.43 -0.59
CA ARG A 152 10.54 2.90 -1.51
C ARG A 152 10.25 2.53 -2.97
N CYS A 153 9.67 1.35 -3.20
CA CYS A 153 9.32 0.89 -4.54
C CYS A 153 8.08 1.61 -5.09
N PHE A 154 7.04 1.74 -4.27
CA PHE A 154 5.71 2.14 -4.75
C PHE A 154 5.34 3.60 -4.50
N ASP A 155 6.05 4.31 -3.64
CA ASP A 155 5.85 5.76 -3.51
C ASP A 155 6.48 6.46 -4.71
N ALA A 156 5.71 7.33 -5.35
CA ALA A 156 6.02 7.89 -6.67
C ALA A 156 6.07 6.89 -7.85
N TYR A 157 5.44 5.71 -7.71
CA TYR A 157 5.38 4.74 -8.80
C TYR A 157 4.53 5.22 -9.98
N SER A 158 5.06 5.11 -11.19
CA SER A 158 4.40 5.49 -12.45
C SER A 158 4.53 4.44 -13.56
N ASN A 159 5.21 3.31 -13.31
CA ASN A 159 5.43 2.24 -14.28
C ASN A 159 4.21 1.31 -14.40
N TRP A 160 3.04 1.89 -14.67
CA TRP A 160 1.81 1.15 -14.78
C TRP A 160 1.79 0.27 -16.02
N GLY A 161 1.06 -0.86 -15.97
CA GLY A 161 0.74 -1.66 -17.16
C GLY A 161 -0.25 -0.98 -18.13
N LEU A 162 -0.71 0.23 -17.79
CA LEU A 162 -1.66 1.03 -18.56
C LEU A 162 -1.05 2.38 -18.91
N ARG A 163 -1.48 2.96 -20.03
CA ARG A 163 -1.10 4.32 -20.41
C ARG A 163 -1.83 5.31 -19.52
N THR A 164 -1.11 5.93 -18.59
CA THR A 164 -1.63 6.92 -17.65
C THR A 164 -0.49 7.75 -17.08
N SER A 165 -0.76 9.02 -16.77
CA SER A 165 0.20 9.93 -16.13
C SER A 165 0.10 9.92 -14.60
N LYS A 166 -0.76 9.06 -14.04
CA LYS A 166 -0.92 8.96 -12.59
C LYS A 166 0.38 8.52 -11.92
N VAL A 167 0.56 8.99 -10.70
CA VAL A 167 1.73 8.70 -9.87
C VAL A 167 1.22 8.21 -8.51
N CYS A 168 1.61 7.00 -8.13
CA CYS A 168 1.18 6.36 -6.90
C CYS A 168 1.71 7.13 -5.68
N ARG A 169 0.91 7.14 -4.62
CA ARG A 169 1.36 7.54 -3.28
C ARG A 169 1.06 6.45 -2.27
N VAL A 170 2.04 6.09 -1.46
CA VAL A 170 1.89 5.05 -0.42
C VAL A 170 1.76 5.71 0.94
N THR A 171 0.66 5.42 1.62
CA THR A 171 0.39 5.90 2.98
C THR A 171 0.05 4.74 3.90
N TRP A 172 0.02 4.99 5.21
CA TRP A 172 -0.50 4.00 6.14
C TRP A 172 -2.02 3.85 5.95
N SER A 173 -2.54 2.65 6.17
CA SER A 173 -3.97 2.48 6.37
C SER A 173 -4.36 3.04 7.75
N ASP A 174 -5.16 4.11 7.75
CA ASP A 174 -5.55 4.82 8.98
C ASP A 174 -6.52 4.02 9.85
N ARG A 175 -7.34 3.15 9.25
CA ARG A 175 -8.45 2.47 9.93
C ARG A 175 -8.12 1.09 10.47
N ASP A 176 -7.38 0.30 9.70
CA ASP A 176 -7.10 -1.09 10.02
C ASP A 176 -5.63 -1.39 9.73
N GLN A 177 -4.97 -2.03 10.70
CA GLN A 177 -3.58 -2.45 10.63
C GLN A 177 -3.48 -3.94 10.95
N GLY A 178 -2.78 -4.68 10.09
CA GLY A 178 -2.57 -6.12 10.16
C GLY A 178 -3.71 -6.94 9.54
N LEU A 179 -3.35 -8.14 9.07
CA LEU A 179 -4.25 -9.10 8.43
C LEU A 179 -5.54 -9.37 9.25
N LYS A 180 -5.41 -9.58 10.56
CA LYS A 180 -6.58 -9.88 11.43
C LYS A 180 -7.60 -8.74 11.43
N ALA A 181 -7.16 -7.49 11.44
CA ALA A 181 -8.05 -6.33 11.40
C ALA A 181 -8.74 -6.22 10.04
N ASN A 182 -7.99 -6.39 8.95
CA ASN A 182 -8.50 -6.39 7.58
C ASN A 182 -9.56 -7.48 7.37
N ILE A 183 -9.27 -8.73 7.79
CA ILE A 183 -10.24 -9.83 7.74
C ILE A 183 -11.50 -9.47 8.54
N ARG A 184 -11.34 -8.96 9.78
CA ARG A 184 -12.48 -8.58 10.63
C ARG A 184 -13.38 -7.54 9.95
N ARG A 185 -12.78 -6.56 9.27
CA ARG A 185 -13.49 -5.50 8.55
C ARG A 185 -14.31 -6.05 7.39
N TYR A 186 -13.71 -6.91 6.56
CA TYR A 186 -14.35 -7.29 5.30
C TYR A 186 -15.17 -8.57 5.38
N ARG A 187 -14.88 -9.52 6.28
CA ARG A 187 -15.57 -10.82 6.33
C ARG A 187 -17.08 -10.75 6.47
N ASN A 188 -17.59 -9.71 7.13
CA ASN A 188 -19.04 -9.50 7.33
C ASN A 188 -19.58 -8.34 6.46
N SER A 189 -18.76 -7.81 5.55
CA SER A 189 -19.13 -6.68 4.68
C SER A 189 -19.99 -7.18 3.51
N PRO A 190 -20.95 -6.37 3.01
CA PRO A 190 -21.73 -6.70 1.82
C PRO A 190 -20.88 -7.05 0.59
N VAL A 191 -19.65 -6.53 0.48
CA VAL A 191 -18.74 -6.87 -0.62
C VAL A 191 -18.45 -8.37 -0.71
N MET A 192 -18.48 -9.09 0.42
CA MET A 192 -18.27 -10.54 0.46
C MET A 192 -19.52 -11.36 0.09
N HIS A 193 -20.64 -10.72 -0.23
CA HIS A 193 -21.88 -11.40 -0.57
C HIS A 193 -21.70 -12.28 -1.83
N PRO A 194 -22.35 -13.46 -1.93
CA PRO A 194 -22.21 -14.36 -3.08
C PRO A 194 -22.56 -13.72 -4.43
N SER A 195 -23.45 -12.72 -4.46
CA SER A 195 -23.81 -12.01 -5.69
C SER A 195 -22.75 -11.03 -6.21
N VAL A 196 -21.67 -10.80 -5.46
CA VAL A 196 -20.56 -9.94 -5.90
C VAL A 196 -19.55 -10.83 -6.62
N ALA A 197 -19.10 -10.40 -7.78
CA ALA A 197 -18.06 -11.10 -8.54
C ALA A 197 -16.77 -11.20 -7.70
N ASP A 198 -16.04 -12.31 -7.86
CA ASP A 198 -14.86 -12.58 -7.05
C ASP A 198 -13.77 -11.52 -7.21
N GLU A 199 -13.56 -11.01 -8.42
CA GLU A 199 -12.60 -9.94 -8.76
C GLU A 199 -12.76 -8.66 -7.92
N PHE A 200 -13.96 -8.38 -7.42
CA PHE A 200 -14.23 -7.20 -6.59
C PHE A 200 -14.10 -7.46 -5.09
N LYS A 201 -13.82 -8.71 -4.69
CA LYS A 201 -13.67 -9.09 -3.29
C LYS A 201 -12.23 -8.90 -2.82
N PRO A 202 -12.02 -8.51 -1.56
CA PRO A 202 -10.74 -8.67 -0.88
C PRO A 202 -10.22 -10.10 -1.01
N CYS A 203 -8.93 -10.25 -1.27
CA CYS A 203 -8.25 -11.54 -1.27
C CYS A 203 -7.24 -11.62 -0.12
N VAL A 204 -7.01 -12.85 0.34
CA VAL A 204 -5.98 -13.19 1.31
C VAL A 204 -5.03 -14.20 0.68
N PHE A 205 -3.79 -14.23 1.17
CA PHE A 205 -2.75 -15.11 0.68
C PHE A 205 -2.08 -15.84 1.85
N SER A 206 -1.66 -17.07 1.59
CA SER A 206 -0.78 -17.86 2.46
C SER A 206 0.38 -18.33 1.62
N ASP A 207 1.60 -18.03 2.04
CA ASP A 207 2.83 -18.47 1.38
C ASP A 207 2.88 -18.08 -0.12
N GLY A 208 2.41 -16.87 -0.44
CA GLY A 208 2.33 -16.35 -1.81
C GLY A 208 1.20 -16.93 -2.66
N VAL A 209 0.41 -17.86 -2.13
CA VAL A 209 -0.71 -18.47 -2.85
C VAL A 209 -2.04 -17.90 -2.34
N ARG A 210 -2.96 -17.63 -3.27
CA ARG A 210 -4.29 -17.15 -2.93
C ARG A 210 -5.04 -18.16 -2.06
N ALA A 211 -5.46 -17.73 -0.89
CA ALA A 211 -6.21 -18.53 0.07
C ALA A 211 -7.70 -18.15 0.09
N PRO A 212 -8.60 -19.07 0.49
CA PRO A 212 -10.01 -18.74 0.65
C PRO A 212 -10.19 -17.70 1.77
N PHE A 213 -11.01 -16.68 1.50
CA PHE A 213 -11.33 -15.69 2.51
C PHE A 213 -12.14 -16.33 3.65
N PRO A 214 -11.85 -16.04 4.93
CA PRO A 214 -12.57 -16.63 6.05
C PRO A 214 -14.09 -16.42 5.97
N SER A 215 -14.85 -17.50 6.21
CA SER A 215 -16.30 -17.49 6.10
C SER A 215 -16.95 -16.41 7.00
N PRO A 216 -18.06 -15.80 6.55
CA PRO A 216 -18.76 -14.79 7.33
C PRO A 216 -19.33 -15.43 8.61
N LYS A 217 -19.35 -14.67 9.71
CA LYS A 217 -19.93 -15.18 10.98
C LYS A 217 -21.46 -15.06 11.03
N ARG A 218 -22.07 -14.41 10.04
CA ARG A 218 -23.51 -14.11 9.95
C ARG A 218 -23.92 -14.04 8.49
N GLY A 219 -25.21 -14.17 8.20
CA GLY A 219 -25.73 -13.95 6.84
C GLY A 219 -25.38 -12.56 6.31
N LEU A 220 -24.83 -12.51 5.10
CA LEU A 220 -24.44 -11.25 4.45
C LEU A 220 -25.66 -10.64 3.76
N ARG A 221 -25.83 -9.33 3.89
CA ARG A 221 -26.84 -8.60 3.12
C ARG A 221 -26.29 -8.33 1.73
N LYS A 222 -27.13 -8.45 0.70
CA LYS A 222 -26.80 -8.08 -0.67
C LYS A 222 -26.38 -6.59 -0.71
N PRO A 223 -25.32 -6.23 -1.44
CA PRO A 223 -25.00 -4.82 -1.69
C PRO A 223 -26.20 -4.13 -2.34
N THR A 224 -26.63 -3.03 -1.74
CA THR A 224 -27.66 -2.17 -2.31
C THR A 224 -27.01 -1.18 -3.27
N LYS A 225 -27.63 -0.93 -4.42
CA LYS A 225 -27.28 0.20 -5.28
C LYS A 225 -27.40 1.48 -4.47
N ARG A 226 -26.50 2.45 -4.67
CA ARG A 226 -26.64 3.75 -4.01
C ARG A 226 -27.84 4.44 -4.65
N ALA A 227 -28.80 4.84 -3.81
CA ALA A 227 -29.90 5.73 -4.22
C ALA A 227 -29.42 7.17 -4.21
#